data_AF-A0A933E0U1-F1
#
_entry.id   AF-A0A933E0U1-F1
#
_cell.length_a   1.000
_cell.length_b   1.000
_cell.length_c   1.000
_cell.angle_alpha   90.00
_cell.angle_beta   90.00
_cell.angle_gamma   90.00
#
_symmetry.space_group_name_H-M   'P 1'
#
loop_
_entity.id
_entity.type
_entity.pdbx_description
1 polymer ?
#
loop_
_entity_poly.entity_id
_entity_poly.type
_entity_poly.pdbx_seq_one_letter_code
_entity_poly.pdbx_strand_id
1 'polypeptide(L)'
;MAFSREVRTEALVAAARHCCLCHRYRGVKVEVHHIVPVAKGGADTADNAIALCFDCHADAGHYNPAHPRGTKISVDELRLARDLWHRAVQMNRIEAPHDEDWLYCRYLVCKSFSALREIVEGSLTQIPVDLPLLAKTVTGDFLSSILRRHPAAHPSSHVWGDAFQDRAEYERAHPAVRVFERSSFNLFPYFEASRIPSREELLSRLASNDSPTALLLEAGAPEAEISEAFAYDELCGRRCFQEIYRLRPLWGVFVAATNLTERAIRFEALRCEVEQPAGIGFRPFRAREPGRVENLTLPRMPVPPTGTVIIPIAVVFGPIGGEPWKVYGTVSQDVQTGEVQSTAHADGIDLINQLSLVGPSLWPISFLLDRAGTGRAQEIHQLDFSNLYTIDRSWESGSCPHLFLEHSLDSSLRYWGELWAGAPDESQVDTLQVPHAVKALLLTELESEVAYVVEVRVNGVAITRNRVLHRGETLRISVRPGDRVRLTGYYVPHASARNRGPDPWWKNELVAAFMQSATSNTACRRSAMALRFAP
;
A
#
# COMPACT_ATOMS: atom_id res chain seq x y z
N MET A 1 36.17 -9.40 -11.14
CA MET A 1 36.71 -8.67 -9.96
C MET A 1 36.05 -7.31 -9.93
N ALA A 2 35.68 -6.81 -8.75
CA ALA A 2 34.84 -5.63 -8.60
C ALA A 2 35.61 -4.53 -7.86
N PHE A 3 35.45 -3.29 -8.30
CA PHE A 3 35.89 -2.10 -7.58
C PHE A 3 35.43 -2.13 -6.11
N SER A 4 36.22 -1.49 -5.23
CA SER A 4 35.80 -1.29 -3.84
C SER A 4 34.52 -0.46 -3.75
N ARG A 5 33.85 -0.52 -2.60
CA ARG A 5 32.62 0.25 -2.36
C ARG A 5 32.89 1.75 -2.47
N GLU A 6 34.05 2.20 -2.02
CA GLU A 6 34.48 3.59 -2.01
C GLU A 6 34.62 4.10 -3.45
N VAL A 7 35.38 3.38 -4.30
CA VAL A 7 35.58 3.75 -5.71
C VAL A 7 34.26 3.74 -6.48
N ARG A 8 33.39 2.76 -6.22
CA ARG A 8 32.04 2.74 -6.83
C ARG A 8 31.21 3.95 -6.43
N THR A 9 31.21 4.27 -5.14
CA THR A 9 30.44 5.40 -4.61
C THR A 9 30.96 6.72 -5.21
N GLU A 10 32.28 6.89 -5.25
CA GLU A 10 32.93 8.05 -5.85
C GLU A 10 32.53 8.23 -7.32
N ALA A 11 32.65 7.18 -8.15
CA ALA A 11 32.29 7.24 -9.56
C ALA A 11 30.79 7.56 -9.77
N LEU A 12 29.90 6.98 -8.96
CA LEU A 12 28.46 7.21 -9.06
C LEU A 12 28.06 8.64 -8.65
N VAL A 13 28.72 9.20 -7.64
CA VAL A 13 28.51 10.57 -7.17
C VAL A 13 29.07 11.56 -8.20
N ALA A 14 30.29 11.35 -8.69
CA ALA A 14 30.93 12.19 -9.70
C ALA A 14 30.13 12.24 -11.01
N ALA A 15 29.43 11.14 -11.36
CA ALA A 15 28.55 11.08 -12.52
C ALA A 15 27.12 11.56 -12.24
N ALA A 16 26.79 11.97 -11.00
CA ALA A 16 25.43 12.29 -10.56
C ALA A 16 24.40 11.22 -10.96
N ARG A 17 24.78 9.93 -10.91
CA ARG A 17 23.94 8.78 -11.32
C ARG A 17 23.44 8.80 -12.78
N HIS A 18 24.14 9.53 -13.64
CA HIS A 18 23.95 9.48 -15.09
C HIS A 18 24.95 8.52 -15.74
N CYS A 19 24.63 8.07 -16.95
CA CYS A 19 25.59 7.36 -17.78
C CYS A 19 26.60 8.36 -18.36
N CYS A 20 27.90 8.15 -18.15
CA CYS A 20 28.96 9.02 -18.67
C CYS A 20 29.09 8.98 -20.20
N LEU A 21 28.43 8.05 -20.90
CA LEU A 21 28.42 7.98 -22.36
C LEU A 21 27.18 8.64 -22.99
N CYS A 22 25.98 8.25 -22.55
CA CYS A 22 24.73 8.76 -23.15
C CYS A 22 24.11 9.93 -22.37
N HIS A 23 24.71 10.32 -21.25
CA HIS A 23 24.29 11.43 -20.38
C HIS A 23 22.87 11.33 -19.83
N ARG A 24 22.21 10.17 -19.94
CA ARG A 24 20.87 9.96 -19.39
C ARG A 24 20.94 9.70 -17.89
N TYR A 25 20.04 10.31 -17.12
CA TYR A 25 19.83 9.94 -15.73
C TYR A 25 19.31 8.49 -15.66
N ARG A 26 19.95 7.65 -14.87
CA ARG A 26 19.56 6.24 -14.73
C ARG A 26 19.31 5.81 -13.29
N GLY A 27 19.56 6.68 -12.31
CA GLY A 27 19.39 6.37 -10.90
C GLY A 27 20.14 5.09 -10.54
N VAL A 28 19.43 4.04 -10.14
CA VAL A 28 20.02 2.73 -9.80
C VAL A 28 20.38 1.87 -11.01
N LYS A 29 19.92 2.19 -12.22
CA LYS A 29 20.17 1.44 -13.47
C LYS A 29 21.50 1.84 -14.13
N VAL A 30 22.53 2.03 -13.33
CA VAL A 30 23.87 2.42 -13.76
C VAL A 30 24.90 1.58 -13.02
N GLU A 31 25.92 1.10 -13.74
CA GLU A 31 27.00 0.28 -13.21
C GLU A 31 28.35 0.93 -13.43
N VAL A 32 29.29 0.65 -12.53
CA VAL A 32 30.67 1.14 -12.65
C VAL A 32 31.50 0.11 -13.41
N HIS A 33 31.92 0.49 -14.62
CA HIS A 33 32.73 -0.30 -15.53
C HIS A 33 34.20 0.08 -15.45
N HIS A 34 35.09 -0.87 -15.79
CA HIS A 34 36.51 -0.59 -15.98
C HIS A 34 36.77 -0.02 -17.38
N ILE A 35 37.38 1.15 -17.49
CA ILE A 35 37.74 1.74 -18.80
C ILE A 35 38.80 0.86 -19.50
N VAL A 36 39.84 0.45 -18.78
CA VAL A 36 40.74 -0.63 -19.17
C VAL A 36 40.31 -1.88 -18.40
N PRO A 37 39.82 -2.94 -19.06
CA PRO A 37 39.41 -4.15 -18.38
C PRO A 37 40.55 -4.77 -17.57
N VAL A 38 40.23 -5.40 -16.43
CA VAL A 38 41.21 -6.09 -15.56
C VAL A 38 42.01 -7.15 -16.35
N ALA A 39 41.37 -7.85 -17.29
CA ALA A 39 42.04 -8.82 -18.16
C ALA A 39 43.15 -8.23 -19.06
N LYS A 40 43.17 -6.90 -19.23
CA LYS A 40 44.20 -6.15 -19.97
C LYS A 40 45.10 -5.33 -19.04
N GLY A 41 45.13 -5.63 -17.74
CA GLY A 41 45.97 -4.97 -16.75
C GLY A 41 45.39 -3.67 -16.17
N GLY A 42 44.09 -3.42 -16.33
CA GLY A 42 43.45 -2.27 -15.71
C GLY A 42 43.34 -2.39 -14.19
N ALA A 43 43.69 -1.32 -13.48
CA ALA A 43 43.66 -1.26 -12.02
C ALA A 43 42.24 -0.94 -11.47
N ASP A 44 41.97 -1.31 -10.22
CA ASP A 44 40.73 -0.99 -9.50
C ASP A 44 40.78 0.43 -8.89
N THR A 45 41.04 1.44 -9.72
CA THR A 45 41.20 2.84 -9.30
C THR A 45 40.05 3.72 -9.82
N ALA A 46 39.78 4.85 -9.15
CA ALA A 46 38.80 5.84 -9.61
C ALA A 46 39.10 6.33 -11.04
N ASP A 47 40.38 6.50 -11.37
CA ASP A 47 40.86 6.86 -12.71
C ASP A 47 40.60 5.80 -13.79
N ASN A 48 40.25 4.58 -13.41
CA ASN A 48 39.87 3.52 -14.33
C ASN A 48 38.37 3.17 -14.23
N ALA A 49 37.60 3.88 -13.41
CA ALA A 49 36.17 3.68 -13.20
C ALA A 49 35.33 4.63 -14.07
N ILE A 50 34.27 4.12 -14.69
CA ILE A 50 33.28 4.91 -15.42
C ILE A 50 31.86 4.42 -15.13
N ALA A 51 30.91 5.32 -14.87
CA ALA A 51 29.50 4.97 -14.64
C ALA A 51 28.76 4.86 -15.98
N LEU A 52 28.19 3.70 -16.29
CA LEU A 52 27.50 3.40 -17.56
C LEU A 52 26.11 2.80 -17.31
N CYS A 53 25.13 3.14 -18.14
CA CYS A 53 23.86 2.41 -18.16
C CYS A 53 24.07 0.99 -18.74
N PHE A 54 23.14 0.07 -18.50
CA PHE A 54 23.29 -1.32 -18.95
C PHE A 54 23.54 -1.45 -20.47
N ASP A 55 22.87 -0.61 -21.28
CA ASP A 55 23.08 -0.59 -22.74
C ASP A 55 24.53 -0.22 -23.09
N CYS A 56 25.00 0.95 -22.64
CA CYS A 56 26.36 1.42 -22.90
C CYS A 56 27.43 0.52 -22.25
N HIS A 57 27.10 -0.11 -21.11
CA HIS A 57 27.99 -1.05 -20.43
C HIS A 57 28.21 -2.31 -21.28
N ALA A 58 27.17 -2.83 -21.93
CA ALA A 58 27.29 -3.96 -22.85
C ALA A 58 28.17 -3.58 -24.05
N ASP A 59 27.97 -2.39 -24.64
CA ASP A 59 28.71 -1.93 -25.81
C ASP A 59 30.21 -1.69 -25.53
N ALA A 60 30.54 -1.14 -24.36
CA ALA A 60 31.92 -0.85 -23.96
C ALA A 60 32.81 -2.12 -23.82
N GLY A 61 32.20 -3.26 -23.48
CA GLY A 61 32.92 -4.52 -23.26
C GLY A 61 33.45 -5.20 -24.53
N HIS A 62 33.05 -4.75 -25.73
CA HIS A 62 33.33 -5.44 -26.99
C HIS A 62 34.63 -4.99 -27.71
N TYR A 63 35.52 -4.26 -27.04
CA TYR A 63 36.81 -3.85 -27.62
C TYR A 63 37.77 -5.04 -27.80
N ASN A 64 37.68 -5.65 -28.98
CA ASN A 64 38.61 -6.67 -29.49
C ASN A 64 39.35 -6.14 -30.73
N PRO A 65 40.67 -5.83 -30.61
CA PRO A 65 41.48 -5.35 -31.73
C PRO A 65 41.71 -6.42 -32.82
N ALA A 66 41.51 -7.71 -32.53
CA ALA A 66 41.65 -8.79 -33.50
C ALA A 66 40.43 -8.94 -34.44
N HIS A 67 39.31 -8.27 -34.15
CA HIS A 67 38.09 -8.30 -34.97
C HIS A 67 37.45 -6.90 -35.09
N PRO A 68 37.98 -6.02 -35.96
CA PRO A 68 37.46 -4.66 -36.15
C PRO A 68 36.19 -4.68 -37.02
N ARG A 69 35.04 -5.04 -36.43
CA ARG A 69 33.72 -4.77 -36.99
C ARG A 69 33.08 -3.62 -36.20
N GLY A 70 32.58 -2.61 -36.93
CA GLY A 70 31.95 -1.41 -36.36
C GLY A 70 32.95 -0.38 -35.81
N THR A 71 32.46 0.84 -35.54
CA THR A 71 33.16 1.86 -34.75
C THR A 71 32.97 1.51 -33.27
N LYS A 72 34.00 0.94 -32.64
CA LYS A 72 33.98 0.55 -31.22
C LYS A 72 34.39 1.73 -30.35
N ILE A 73 33.81 1.84 -29.16
CA ILE A 73 34.20 2.85 -28.16
C ILE A 73 35.57 2.46 -27.59
N SER A 74 36.58 3.28 -27.88
CA SER A 74 37.95 3.11 -27.44
C SER A 74 38.13 3.48 -25.96
N VAL A 75 39.24 3.01 -25.37
CA VAL A 75 39.63 3.39 -24.00
C VAL A 75 39.75 4.91 -23.86
N ASP A 76 40.29 5.58 -24.86
CA ASP A 76 40.47 7.04 -24.84
C ASP A 76 39.14 7.79 -24.96
N GLU A 77 38.19 7.29 -25.75
CA GLU A 77 36.82 7.82 -25.79
C GLU A 77 36.09 7.63 -24.46
N LEU A 78 36.22 6.48 -23.80
CA LEU A 78 35.64 6.24 -22.48
C LEU A 78 36.21 7.20 -21.43
N ARG A 79 37.54 7.39 -21.41
CA ARG A 79 38.19 8.37 -20.52
C ARG A 79 37.69 9.78 -20.79
N LEU A 80 37.70 10.20 -22.05
CA LEU A 80 37.26 11.54 -22.44
C LEU A 80 35.79 11.77 -22.09
N ALA A 81 34.91 10.81 -22.35
CA ALA A 81 33.48 10.90 -22.04
C ALA A 81 33.24 11.05 -20.53
N ARG A 82 33.90 10.21 -19.71
CA ARG A 82 33.85 10.33 -18.25
C ARG A 82 34.33 11.70 -17.79
N ASP A 83 35.49 12.15 -18.25
CA ASP A 83 36.12 13.39 -17.77
C ASP A 83 35.30 14.62 -18.15
N LEU A 84 34.74 14.64 -19.36
CA LEU A 84 33.83 15.70 -19.81
C LEU A 84 32.54 15.71 -18.98
N TRP A 85 31.95 14.55 -18.72
CA TRP A 85 30.73 14.44 -17.93
C TRP A 85 30.95 14.87 -16.48
N HIS A 86 31.98 14.34 -15.82
CA HIS A 86 32.33 14.75 -14.45
C HIS A 86 32.56 16.26 -14.35
N ARG A 87 33.21 16.86 -15.36
CA ARG A 87 33.38 18.32 -15.42
C ARG A 87 32.04 19.03 -15.56
N ALA A 88 31.12 18.54 -16.40
CA ALA A 88 29.78 19.12 -16.53
C ALA A 88 29.00 19.07 -15.21
N VAL A 89 29.05 17.95 -14.49
CA VAL A 89 28.47 17.80 -13.15
C VAL A 89 29.08 18.78 -12.16
N GLN A 90 30.42 18.85 -12.08
CA GLN A 90 31.14 19.77 -11.17
C GLN A 90 30.84 21.25 -11.45
N MET A 91 30.66 21.61 -12.72
CA MET A 91 30.33 22.97 -13.14
C MET A 91 28.82 23.30 -13.03
N ASN A 92 27.99 22.37 -12.53
CA ASN A 92 26.53 22.47 -12.53
C ASN A 92 25.94 22.77 -13.92
N ARG A 93 26.55 22.21 -14.97
CA ARG A 93 26.11 22.31 -16.37
C ARG A 93 25.47 21.01 -16.85
N ILE A 94 24.77 20.31 -15.97
CA ILE A 94 23.95 19.17 -16.36
C ILE A 94 22.74 19.78 -17.09
N GLU A 95 22.74 19.69 -18.41
CA GLU A 95 21.60 20.08 -19.21
C GLU A 95 20.49 19.05 -18.99
N ALA A 96 19.26 19.53 -18.76
CA ALA A 96 18.09 18.66 -18.81
C ALA A 96 18.06 17.95 -20.18
N PRO A 97 17.60 16.68 -20.25
CA PRO A 97 17.55 15.95 -21.51
C PRO A 97 16.95 16.82 -22.62
N HIS A 98 17.60 16.83 -23.78
CA HIS A 98 17.18 17.65 -24.93
C HIS A 98 15.83 17.22 -25.54
N ASP A 99 15.37 16.00 -25.25
CA ASP A 99 14.00 15.60 -25.53
C ASP A 99 13.13 16.06 -24.35
N GLU A 100 12.36 17.12 -24.55
CA GLU A 100 11.29 17.50 -23.61
C GLU A 100 10.36 16.31 -23.41
N ASP A 101 10.27 15.78 -22.19
CA ASP A 101 9.19 14.85 -21.83
C ASP A 101 7.87 15.57 -22.07
N TRP A 102 7.06 15.07 -23.01
CA TRP A 102 5.75 15.67 -23.29
C TRP A 102 4.71 15.25 -22.28
N LEU A 103 4.97 14.13 -21.60
CA LEU A 103 4.06 13.51 -20.66
C LEU A 103 4.76 13.23 -19.34
N TYR A 104 4.09 13.58 -18.25
CA TYR A 104 4.36 13.01 -16.94
C TYR A 104 3.49 11.78 -16.75
N CYS A 105 4.11 10.60 -16.76
CA CYS A 105 3.43 9.32 -16.58
C CYS A 105 3.64 8.80 -15.15
N ARG A 106 2.55 8.36 -14.51
CA ARG A 106 2.57 7.69 -13.21
C ARG A 106 1.51 6.59 -13.15
N TYR A 107 1.72 5.62 -12.25
CA TYR A 107 0.73 4.60 -11.96
C TYR A 107 -0.09 4.98 -10.72
N LEU A 108 -1.40 4.75 -10.81
CA LEU A 108 -2.35 4.89 -9.72
C LEU A 108 -2.94 3.51 -9.39
N VAL A 109 -2.97 3.14 -8.12
CA VAL A 109 -3.67 1.96 -7.61
C VAL A 109 -4.86 2.43 -6.80
N CYS A 110 -6.06 2.24 -7.32
CA CYS A 110 -7.30 2.57 -6.59
C CYS A 110 -7.78 1.31 -5.86
N LYS A 111 -7.83 1.41 -4.53
CA LYS A 111 -8.15 0.32 -3.60
C LYS A 111 -9.61 0.34 -3.14
N SER A 112 -10.25 1.48 -3.26
CA SER A 112 -11.65 1.66 -2.90
C SER A 112 -12.60 1.27 -4.03
N PHE A 113 -13.58 0.44 -3.71
CA PHE A 113 -14.63 0.03 -4.64
C PHE A 113 -15.48 1.22 -5.13
N SER A 114 -15.86 2.13 -4.23
CA SER A 114 -16.66 3.32 -4.56
C SER A 114 -15.91 4.26 -5.49
N ALA A 115 -14.62 4.51 -5.21
CA ALA A 115 -13.75 5.29 -6.08
C ALA A 115 -13.51 4.63 -7.44
N LEU A 116 -13.30 3.31 -7.47
CA LEU A 116 -13.16 2.55 -8.72
C LEU A 116 -14.37 2.73 -9.63
N ARG A 117 -15.57 2.58 -9.06
CA ARG A 117 -16.84 2.74 -9.79
C ARG A 117 -16.98 4.16 -10.35
N GLU A 118 -16.74 5.18 -9.55
CA GLU A 118 -16.77 6.58 -10.02
C GLU A 118 -15.82 6.80 -11.20
N ILE A 119 -14.58 6.32 -11.10
CA ILE A 119 -13.57 6.48 -12.15
C ILE A 119 -14.01 5.80 -13.44
N VAL A 120 -14.42 4.54 -13.42
CA VAL A 120 -14.77 3.80 -14.65
C VAL A 120 -16.10 4.25 -15.26
N GLU A 121 -17.01 4.81 -14.45
CA GLU A 121 -18.26 5.40 -14.93
C GLU A 121 -18.07 6.82 -15.49
N GLY A 122 -16.87 7.38 -15.36
CA GLY A 122 -16.50 8.69 -15.90
C GLY A 122 -16.76 9.86 -14.96
N SER A 123 -17.12 9.60 -13.70
CA SER A 123 -17.18 10.62 -12.64
C SER A 123 -15.78 10.88 -12.09
N LEU A 124 -15.04 11.74 -12.78
CA LEU A 124 -13.62 11.98 -12.50
C LEU A 124 -13.36 13.18 -11.56
N THR A 125 -14.39 13.74 -10.92
CA THR A 125 -14.26 14.96 -10.10
C THR A 125 -13.37 14.79 -8.87
N GLN A 126 -13.23 13.56 -8.37
CA GLN A 126 -12.48 13.24 -7.16
C GLN A 126 -11.11 12.63 -7.43
N ILE A 127 -10.75 12.34 -8.70
CA ILE A 127 -9.43 11.75 -8.99
C ILE A 127 -8.35 12.85 -8.85
N PRO A 128 -7.20 12.57 -8.19
CA PRO A 128 -6.21 13.60 -7.82
C PRO A 128 -5.31 14.01 -9.00
N VAL A 129 -5.91 14.46 -10.09
CA VAL A 129 -5.23 14.93 -11.31
C VAL A 129 -5.96 16.12 -11.92
N ASP A 130 -5.26 16.91 -12.73
CA ASP A 130 -5.86 18.05 -13.43
C ASP A 130 -6.53 17.62 -14.74
N LEU A 131 -7.69 18.22 -15.02
CA LEU A 131 -8.51 18.04 -16.23
C LEU A 131 -8.54 16.58 -16.72
N PRO A 132 -9.10 15.66 -15.91
CA PRO A 132 -9.03 14.23 -16.16
C PRO A 132 -9.86 13.80 -17.37
N LEU A 133 -9.31 12.88 -18.15
CA LEU A 133 -9.94 12.27 -19.32
C LEU A 133 -9.80 10.74 -19.23
N LEU A 134 -10.91 10.01 -19.21
CA LEU A 134 -10.87 8.54 -19.16
C LEU A 134 -10.75 7.93 -20.56
N ALA A 135 -9.73 7.11 -20.78
CA ALA A 135 -9.61 6.27 -21.97
C ALA A 135 -10.39 4.96 -21.79
N LYS A 136 -11.09 4.53 -22.84
CA LYS A 136 -11.76 3.23 -22.87
C LYS A 136 -10.77 2.14 -23.26
N THR A 137 -10.73 1.06 -22.48
CA THR A 137 -9.87 -0.10 -22.71
C THR A 137 -10.66 -1.38 -22.43
N VAL A 138 -10.21 -2.50 -22.99
CA VAL A 138 -10.79 -3.83 -22.70
C VAL A 138 -10.76 -4.14 -21.20
N THR A 139 -9.72 -3.69 -20.51
CA THR A 139 -9.59 -3.84 -19.05
C THR A 139 -10.53 -2.92 -18.29
N GLY A 140 -10.75 -1.69 -18.77
CA GLY A 140 -11.74 -0.77 -18.21
C GLY A 140 -13.17 -1.31 -18.34
N ASP A 141 -13.51 -1.88 -19.49
CA ASP A 141 -14.82 -2.52 -19.73
C ASP A 141 -14.99 -3.75 -18.84
N PHE A 142 -13.95 -4.58 -18.71
CA PHE A 142 -13.93 -5.73 -17.81
C PHE A 142 -14.15 -5.31 -16.34
N LEU A 143 -13.38 -4.32 -15.86
CA LEU A 143 -13.54 -3.76 -14.51
C LEU A 143 -14.95 -3.20 -14.29
N SER A 144 -15.47 -2.42 -15.25
CA SER A 144 -16.83 -1.89 -15.17
C SER A 144 -17.88 -3.00 -15.09
N SER A 145 -17.68 -4.15 -15.75
CA SER A 145 -18.62 -5.27 -15.69
C SER A 145 -18.69 -5.92 -14.31
N ILE A 146 -17.59 -5.90 -13.54
CA ILE A 146 -17.55 -6.41 -12.16
C ILE A 146 -18.30 -5.44 -11.24
N LEU A 147 -17.99 -4.15 -11.36
CA LEU A 147 -18.52 -3.10 -10.50
C LEU A 147 -20.04 -2.92 -10.68
N ARG A 148 -20.55 -2.97 -11.92
CA ARG A 148 -21.99 -2.84 -12.21
C ARG A 148 -22.84 -4.03 -11.75
N ARG A 149 -22.25 -5.22 -11.62
CA ARG A 149 -22.94 -6.41 -11.11
C ARG A 149 -23.08 -6.41 -9.59
N HIS A 150 -22.35 -5.54 -8.90
CA HIS A 150 -22.36 -5.51 -7.44
C HIS A 150 -23.67 -4.93 -6.91
N PRO A 151 -24.34 -5.60 -5.95
CA PRO A 151 -25.65 -5.14 -5.45
C PRO A 151 -25.55 -3.89 -4.57
N ALA A 152 -24.44 -3.72 -3.83
CA ALA A 152 -24.20 -2.58 -2.97
C ALA A 152 -23.36 -1.49 -3.66
N ALA A 153 -23.67 -0.23 -3.36
CA ALA A 153 -22.90 0.91 -3.85
C ALA A 153 -21.55 1.10 -3.12
N HIS A 154 -21.51 0.70 -1.85
CA HIS A 154 -20.34 0.77 -0.98
C HIS A 154 -20.20 -0.59 -0.28
N PRO A 155 -19.61 -1.61 -0.94
CA PRO A 155 -19.44 -2.91 -0.32
C PRO A 155 -18.59 -2.82 0.94
N SER A 156 -19.00 -3.59 1.94
CA SER A 156 -18.13 -3.85 3.09
C SER A 156 -16.98 -4.74 2.64
N SER A 157 -15.82 -4.52 3.24
CA SER A 157 -14.66 -5.37 3.04
C SER A 157 -14.75 -6.69 3.84
N HIS A 158 -15.86 -6.90 4.56
CA HIS A 158 -16.14 -8.08 5.36
C HIS A 158 -17.64 -8.41 5.38
N VAL A 159 -17.98 -9.66 5.70
CA VAL A 159 -19.36 -10.14 5.90
C VAL A 159 -19.46 -10.83 7.25
N TRP A 160 -20.51 -10.52 8.02
CA TRP A 160 -20.78 -11.16 9.30
C TRP A 160 -21.16 -12.63 9.11
N GLY A 161 -20.49 -13.51 9.85
CA GLY A 161 -20.77 -14.93 9.93
C GLY A 161 -21.66 -15.29 11.11
N ASP A 162 -21.66 -16.58 11.46
CA ASP A 162 -22.46 -17.10 12.55
C ASP A 162 -21.92 -16.63 13.92
N ALA A 163 -22.82 -16.52 14.90
CA ALA A 163 -22.48 -16.20 16.28
C ALA A 163 -22.59 -17.46 17.15
N PHE A 164 -21.55 -17.71 17.95
CA PHE A 164 -21.42 -18.88 18.82
C PHE A 164 -21.45 -18.44 20.28
N GLN A 165 -21.85 -19.33 21.18
CA GLN A 165 -21.89 -19.04 22.62
C GLN A 165 -20.48 -18.77 23.17
N ASP A 166 -19.51 -19.56 22.75
CA ASP A 166 -18.12 -19.46 23.15
C ASP A 166 -17.19 -20.07 22.09
N ARG A 167 -15.89 -19.89 22.31
CA ARG A 167 -14.83 -20.46 21.47
C ARG A 167 -14.91 -21.99 21.35
N ALA A 168 -15.30 -22.70 22.41
CA ALA A 168 -15.35 -24.16 22.39
C ALA A 168 -16.49 -24.68 21.49
N GLU A 169 -17.61 -23.94 21.39
CA GLU A 169 -18.65 -24.21 20.42
C GLU A 169 -18.17 -23.98 18.98
N TYR A 170 -17.46 -22.88 18.73
CA TYR A 170 -16.88 -22.59 17.41
C TYR A 170 -15.91 -23.69 16.96
N GLU A 171 -15.04 -24.17 17.85
CA GLU A 171 -14.10 -25.28 17.57
C GLU A 171 -14.83 -26.60 17.26
N ARG A 172 -15.98 -26.87 17.91
CA ARG A 172 -16.82 -28.03 17.58
C ARG A 172 -17.50 -27.89 16.21
N ALA A 173 -17.94 -26.69 15.87
CA ALA A 173 -18.57 -26.40 14.58
C ALA A 173 -17.55 -26.44 13.42
N HIS A 174 -16.30 -26.07 13.69
CA HIS A 174 -15.24 -26.02 12.70
C HIS A 174 -13.99 -26.79 13.16
N PRO A 175 -13.96 -28.13 13.05
CA PRO A 175 -12.88 -28.96 13.61
C PRO A 175 -11.47 -28.67 13.06
N ALA A 176 -11.36 -28.06 11.87
CA ALA A 176 -10.09 -27.69 11.24
C ALA A 176 -9.68 -26.23 11.49
N VAL A 177 -10.38 -25.52 12.37
CA VAL A 177 -10.07 -24.14 12.71
C VAL A 177 -8.68 -24.02 13.31
N ARG A 178 -7.94 -22.99 12.90
CA ARG A 178 -6.70 -22.59 13.54
C ARG A 178 -7.02 -21.64 14.67
N VAL A 179 -6.52 -21.92 15.87
CA VAL A 179 -6.77 -21.08 17.04
C VAL A 179 -5.48 -20.57 17.65
N PHE A 180 -5.53 -19.36 18.18
CA PHE A 180 -4.36 -18.62 18.65
C PHE A 180 -4.74 -17.64 19.76
N GLU A 181 -3.74 -17.23 20.54
CA GLU A 181 -3.91 -16.18 21.54
C GLU A 181 -3.97 -14.80 20.86
N ARG A 182 -4.72 -13.86 21.43
CA ARG A 182 -4.72 -12.46 20.98
C ARG A 182 -3.29 -11.92 20.90
N SER A 183 -3.02 -11.06 19.92
CA SER A 183 -1.69 -10.50 19.64
C SER A 183 -0.61 -11.53 19.24
N SER A 184 -0.94 -12.80 18.96
CA SER A 184 0.03 -13.77 18.45
C SER A 184 0.47 -13.49 17.01
N PHE A 185 -0.32 -12.73 16.24
CA PHE A 185 -0.01 -12.31 14.89
C PHE A 185 -0.06 -10.78 14.78
N ASN A 186 1.00 -10.19 14.23
CA ASN A 186 1.10 -8.73 14.08
C ASN A 186 0.04 -8.14 13.14
N LEU A 187 -0.49 -8.93 12.20
CA LEU A 187 -1.51 -8.48 11.25
C LEU A 187 -2.92 -8.50 11.85
N PHE A 188 -3.17 -9.33 12.87
CA PHE A 188 -4.51 -9.61 13.40
C PHE A 188 -4.51 -9.73 14.94
N PRO A 189 -4.08 -8.70 15.69
CA PRO A 189 -3.96 -8.80 17.15
C PRO A 189 -5.30 -9.02 17.87
N TYR A 190 -6.42 -8.69 17.21
CA TYR A 190 -7.77 -8.78 17.76
C TYR A 190 -8.39 -10.19 17.70
N PHE A 191 -8.15 -10.92 16.62
CA PHE A 191 -8.78 -12.20 16.37
C PHE A 191 -8.14 -13.33 17.19
N GLU A 192 -8.90 -14.40 17.41
CA GLU A 192 -8.49 -15.56 18.21
C GLU A 192 -8.55 -16.86 17.41
N ALA A 193 -9.27 -16.88 16.29
CA ALA A 193 -9.34 -18.04 15.41
C ALA A 193 -9.39 -17.62 13.95
N SER A 194 -8.91 -18.49 13.05
CA SER A 194 -9.10 -18.34 11.61
C SER A 194 -9.29 -19.66 10.89
N ARG A 195 -9.99 -19.62 9.75
CA ARG A 195 -10.20 -20.77 8.85
C ARG A 195 -10.42 -20.30 7.42
N ILE A 196 -10.17 -21.19 6.47
CA ILE A 196 -10.53 -20.97 5.07
C ILE A 196 -11.95 -21.53 4.86
N PRO A 197 -12.93 -20.71 4.44
CA PRO A 197 -14.27 -21.20 4.12
C PRO A 197 -14.26 -22.18 2.95
N SER A 198 -15.15 -23.17 2.96
CA SER A 198 -15.28 -24.09 1.83
C SER A 198 -15.88 -23.39 0.61
N ARG A 199 -15.62 -23.92 -0.59
CA ARG A 199 -16.17 -23.37 -1.83
C ARG A 199 -17.70 -23.30 -1.85
N GLU A 200 -18.36 -24.29 -1.24
CA GLU A 200 -19.82 -24.34 -1.10
C GLU A 200 -20.33 -23.21 -0.19
N GLU A 201 -19.65 -22.94 0.93
CA GLU A 201 -19.95 -21.79 1.79
C GLU A 201 -19.76 -20.47 1.02
N LEU A 202 -18.65 -20.30 0.30
CA LEU A 202 -18.39 -19.09 -0.48
C LEU A 202 -19.47 -18.85 -1.55
N LEU A 203 -19.89 -19.91 -2.26
CA LEU A 203 -20.94 -19.84 -3.27
C LEU A 203 -22.31 -19.52 -2.68
N SER A 204 -22.68 -20.16 -1.58
CA SER A 204 -24.02 -20.03 -1.00
C SER A 204 -24.20 -18.77 -0.14
N ARG A 205 -23.15 -18.32 0.56
CA ARG A 205 -23.21 -17.20 1.51
C ARG A 205 -22.73 -15.86 0.92
N LEU A 206 -21.69 -15.87 0.08
CA LEU A 206 -20.98 -14.64 -0.30
C LEU A 206 -21.18 -14.26 -1.76
N ALA A 207 -21.14 -15.21 -2.70
CA ALA A 207 -21.12 -14.93 -4.14
C ALA A 207 -22.34 -14.14 -4.66
N SER A 208 -23.51 -14.32 -4.06
CA SER A 208 -24.73 -13.59 -4.46
C SER A 208 -24.70 -12.11 -4.05
N ASN A 209 -23.89 -11.76 -3.05
CA ASN A 209 -23.86 -10.43 -2.44
C ASN A 209 -22.55 -9.67 -2.70
N ASP A 210 -21.51 -10.33 -3.22
CA ASP A 210 -20.20 -9.75 -3.52
C ASP A 210 -19.68 -10.16 -4.90
N SER A 211 -19.69 -9.23 -5.85
CA SER A 211 -19.29 -9.51 -7.24
C SER A 211 -17.80 -9.82 -7.43
N PRO A 212 -16.83 -9.25 -6.68
CA PRO A 212 -15.44 -9.71 -6.69
C PRO A 212 -15.29 -11.17 -6.26
N THR A 213 -15.97 -11.59 -5.19
CA THR A 213 -15.99 -12.99 -4.72
C THR A 213 -16.58 -13.91 -5.78
N ALA A 214 -17.72 -13.55 -6.37
CA ALA A 214 -18.33 -14.30 -7.46
C ALA A 214 -17.37 -14.49 -8.64
N LEU A 215 -16.66 -13.42 -9.02
CA LEU A 215 -15.68 -13.45 -10.09
C LEU A 215 -14.52 -14.40 -9.78
N LEU A 216 -13.96 -14.36 -8.57
CA LEU A 216 -12.86 -15.26 -8.19
C LEU A 216 -13.31 -16.72 -8.19
N LEU A 217 -14.53 -17.01 -7.73
CA LEU A 217 -15.11 -18.35 -7.77
C LEU A 217 -15.28 -18.85 -9.21
N GLU A 218 -15.81 -18.01 -10.10
CA GLU A 218 -15.98 -18.29 -11.54
C GLU A 218 -14.62 -18.50 -12.23
N ALA A 219 -13.61 -17.73 -11.83
CA ALA A 219 -12.26 -17.80 -12.36
C ALA A 219 -11.46 -19.02 -11.87
N GLY A 220 -12.03 -19.85 -10.99
CA GLY A 220 -11.33 -21.04 -10.49
C GLY A 220 -10.33 -20.76 -9.36
N ALA A 221 -10.36 -19.58 -8.73
CA ALA A 221 -9.40 -19.22 -7.69
C ALA A 221 -9.48 -20.20 -6.49
N PRO A 222 -8.34 -20.55 -5.86
CA PRO A 222 -8.32 -21.31 -4.61
C PRO A 222 -9.11 -20.58 -3.51
N GLU A 223 -9.75 -21.31 -2.59
CA GLU A 223 -10.59 -20.74 -1.53
C GLU A 223 -9.82 -19.76 -0.64
N ALA A 224 -8.55 -20.09 -0.34
CA ALA A 224 -7.62 -19.25 0.42
C ALA A 224 -7.27 -17.93 -0.30
N GLU A 225 -7.46 -17.87 -1.62
CA GLU A 225 -7.25 -16.68 -2.45
C GLU A 225 -8.54 -15.85 -2.58
N ILE A 226 -9.64 -16.23 -1.90
CA ILE A 226 -10.95 -15.55 -1.98
C ILE A 226 -11.32 -14.92 -0.64
N SER A 227 -11.27 -15.70 0.43
CA SER A 227 -11.65 -15.24 1.76
C SER A 227 -10.98 -16.04 2.86
N GLU A 228 -10.78 -15.40 4.00
CA GLU A 228 -10.45 -16.04 5.27
C GLU A 228 -11.52 -15.63 6.29
N ALA A 229 -12.06 -16.61 7.02
CA ALA A 229 -12.95 -16.36 8.15
C ALA A 229 -12.12 -16.19 9.41
N PHE A 230 -12.41 -15.15 10.18
CA PHE A 230 -11.82 -14.88 11.49
C PHE A 230 -12.91 -14.91 12.55
N ALA A 231 -12.54 -15.26 13.78
CA ALA A 231 -13.46 -15.21 14.90
C ALA A 231 -12.81 -14.64 16.17
N TYR A 232 -13.63 -14.01 17.00
CA TYR A 232 -13.23 -13.31 18.23
C TYR A 232 -14.38 -13.26 19.24
N ASP A 233 -14.05 -13.00 20.51
CA ASP A 233 -15.04 -12.75 21.55
C ASP A 233 -15.55 -11.30 21.47
N GLU A 234 -16.78 -11.12 21.00
CA GLU A 234 -17.47 -9.84 20.86
C GLU A 234 -18.07 -9.44 22.20
N LEU A 235 -17.54 -8.34 22.76
CA LEU A 235 -17.94 -7.83 24.07
C LEU A 235 -19.01 -6.73 23.95
N CYS A 236 -19.14 -6.10 22.78
CA CYS A 236 -20.10 -5.05 22.52
C CYS A 236 -21.47 -5.67 22.12
N GLY A 237 -22.52 -5.34 22.87
CA GLY A 237 -23.87 -5.87 22.63
C GLY A 237 -24.10 -7.26 23.23
N ARG A 238 -24.33 -8.28 22.39
CA ARG A 238 -24.61 -9.65 22.85
C ARG A 238 -23.29 -10.42 22.92
N ARG A 239 -22.80 -10.70 24.14
CA ARG A 239 -21.60 -11.52 24.35
C ARG A 239 -21.69 -12.84 23.59
N CYS A 240 -20.84 -12.99 22.58
CA CYS A 240 -20.75 -14.16 21.74
C CYS A 240 -19.34 -14.27 21.14
N PHE A 241 -19.00 -15.47 20.68
CA PHE A 241 -17.85 -15.66 19.80
C PHE A 241 -18.32 -15.46 18.36
N GLN A 242 -17.93 -14.35 17.75
CA GLN A 242 -18.46 -13.86 16.48
C GLN A 242 -17.52 -14.21 15.32
N GLU A 243 -18.05 -14.83 14.27
CA GLU A 243 -17.33 -15.06 13.02
C GLU A 243 -17.50 -13.89 12.03
N ILE A 244 -16.44 -13.58 11.28
CA ILE A 244 -16.45 -12.61 10.18
C ILE A 244 -15.65 -13.16 9.00
N TYR A 245 -16.22 -13.10 7.81
CA TYR A 245 -15.55 -13.38 6.55
C TYR A 245 -14.82 -12.13 6.05
N ARG A 246 -13.50 -12.19 5.94
CA ARG A 246 -12.71 -11.16 5.26
C ARG A 246 -12.75 -11.44 3.76
N LEU A 247 -13.23 -10.49 2.96
CA LEU A 247 -13.25 -10.62 1.51
C LEU A 247 -11.94 -10.10 0.91
N ARG A 248 -11.47 -10.73 -0.16
CA ARG A 248 -10.27 -10.25 -0.85
C ARG A 248 -10.55 -8.94 -1.61
N PRO A 249 -9.79 -7.87 -1.37
CA PRO A 249 -10.10 -6.56 -1.93
C PRO A 249 -9.83 -6.48 -3.43
N LEU A 250 -10.75 -5.88 -4.17
CA LEU A 250 -10.62 -5.56 -5.59
C LEU A 250 -9.92 -4.21 -5.78
N TRP A 251 -8.84 -4.20 -6.53
CA TRP A 251 -8.07 -3.01 -6.91
C TRP A 251 -8.08 -2.80 -8.42
N GLY A 252 -8.01 -1.53 -8.82
CA GLY A 252 -7.79 -1.14 -10.22
C GLY A 252 -6.47 -0.39 -10.37
N VAL A 253 -5.70 -0.77 -11.39
CA VAL A 253 -4.45 -0.09 -11.73
C VAL A 253 -4.67 0.77 -12.97
N PHE A 254 -4.22 2.02 -12.89
CA PHE A 254 -4.35 3.01 -13.96
C PHE A 254 -3.00 3.61 -14.30
N VAL A 255 -2.80 3.96 -15.57
CA VAL A 255 -1.79 4.96 -15.96
C VAL A 255 -2.45 6.32 -16.01
N ALA A 256 -1.82 7.30 -15.36
CA ALA A 256 -2.14 8.71 -15.50
C ALA A 256 -1.02 9.37 -16.31
N ALA A 257 -1.37 9.92 -17.49
CA ALA A 257 -0.44 10.60 -18.38
C ALA A 257 -0.85 12.08 -18.50
N THR A 258 -0.08 12.96 -17.85
CA THR A 258 -0.33 14.40 -17.78
C THR A 258 0.47 15.14 -18.86
N ASN A 259 -0.20 15.99 -19.64
CA ASN A 259 0.46 16.83 -20.65
C ASN A 259 1.31 17.92 -19.98
N LEU A 260 2.62 17.86 -20.20
CA LEU A 260 3.59 18.85 -19.68
C LEU A 260 3.85 20.01 -20.63
N THR A 261 3.33 19.95 -21.85
CA THR A 261 3.60 20.96 -22.87
C THR A 261 2.68 22.16 -22.75
N GLU A 262 3.11 23.31 -23.31
CA GLU A 262 2.30 24.53 -23.37
C GLU A 262 1.15 24.46 -24.39
N ARG A 263 1.03 23.37 -25.14
CA ARG A 263 0.01 23.19 -26.18
C ARG A 263 -0.78 21.90 -25.96
N ALA A 264 -1.92 21.80 -26.64
CA ALA A 264 -2.64 20.54 -26.63
C ALA A 264 -1.87 19.46 -27.40
N ILE A 265 -1.87 18.23 -26.87
CA ILE A 265 -1.29 17.05 -27.52
C ILE A 265 -2.40 16.07 -27.91
N ARG A 266 -2.20 15.31 -29.00
CA ARG A 266 -3.12 14.27 -29.43
C ARG A 266 -2.47 12.91 -29.30
N PHE A 267 -3.15 12.02 -28.59
CA PHE A 267 -2.75 10.62 -28.53
C PHE A 267 -3.24 9.89 -29.79
N GLU A 268 -2.37 9.10 -30.40
CA GLU A 268 -2.73 8.19 -31.48
C GLU A 268 -2.98 6.79 -30.94
N ALA A 269 -2.04 6.28 -30.15
CA ALA A 269 -2.12 4.94 -29.59
C ALA A 269 -1.29 4.79 -28.32
N LEU A 270 -1.67 3.81 -27.52
CA LEU A 270 -0.83 3.24 -26.47
C LEU A 270 -0.21 1.95 -27.01
N ARG A 271 1.11 1.95 -27.16
CA ARG A 271 1.86 0.71 -27.40
C ARG A 271 2.03 -0.02 -26.09
N CYS A 272 1.51 -1.23 -26.01
CA CYS A 272 1.56 -2.05 -24.79
C CYS A 272 1.67 -3.54 -25.12
N GLU A 273 2.20 -4.31 -24.19
CA GLU A 273 2.04 -5.77 -24.19
C GLU A 273 0.65 -6.09 -23.63
N VAL A 274 -0.18 -6.73 -24.44
CA VAL A 274 -1.57 -7.08 -24.14
C VAL A 274 -1.61 -8.53 -23.70
N GLU A 275 -2.02 -8.74 -22.46
CA GLU A 275 -2.22 -10.04 -21.85
C GLU A 275 -3.72 -10.36 -21.80
N GLN A 276 -4.14 -11.39 -22.53
CA GLN A 276 -5.52 -11.87 -22.57
C GLN A 276 -5.53 -13.35 -22.18
N PRO A 277 -5.72 -13.66 -20.89
CA PRO A 277 -5.73 -15.05 -20.45
C PRO A 277 -6.97 -15.77 -20.99
N ALA A 278 -6.92 -17.10 -21.07
CA ALA A 278 -8.08 -17.89 -21.47
C ALA A 278 -9.21 -17.78 -20.43
N GLY A 279 -10.44 -17.48 -20.89
CA GLY A 279 -11.59 -17.29 -20.02
C GLY A 279 -11.44 -16.05 -19.13
N ILE A 280 -11.75 -16.19 -17.84
CA ILE A 280 -11.62 -15.10 -16.85
C ILE A 280 -10.19 -15.01 -16.29
N GLY A 281 -9.41 -16.10 -16.33
CA GLY A 281 -7.95 -16.05 -16.17
C GLY A 281 -7.42 -15.52 -14.84
N PHE A 282 -7.80 -16.13 -13.72
CA PHE A 282 -7.14 -15.88 -12.43
C PHE A 282 -5.68 -16.36 -12.47
N ARG A 283 -4.75 -15.52 -12.01
CA ARG A 283 -3.32 -15.88 -11.91
C ARG A 283 -2.59 -15.03 -10.87
N PRO A 284 -1.54 -15.55 -10.21
CA PRO A 284 -0.65 -14.72 -9.40
C PRO A 284 -0.04 -13.58 -10.22
N PHE A 285 0.16 -12.40 -9.61
CA PHE A 285 0.66 -11.22 -10.32
C PHE A 285 2.03 -11.44 -10.99
N ARG A 286 2.92 -12.23 -10.35
CA ARG A 286 4.23 -12.59 -10.91
C ARG A 286 4.16 -13.59 -12.06
N ALA A 287 3.08 -14.37 -12.13
CA ALA A 287 2.83 -15.35 -13.16
C ALA A 287 2.10 -14.74 -14.37
N ARG A 288 2.35 -13.45 -14.65
CA ARG A 288 1.85 -12.81 -15.88
C ARG A 288 2.24 -13.64 -17.09
N GLU A 289 1.29 -13.87 -17.97
CA GLU A 289 1.47 -14.57 -19.22
C GLU A 289 2.16 -13.63 -20.23
N PRO A 290 3.04 -14.15 -21.10
CA PRO A 290 3.60 -13.36 -22.20
C PRO A 290 2.48 -12.81 -23.07
N GLY A 291 2.41 -11.50 -23.22
CA GLY A 291 1.43 -10.82 -24.04
C GLY A 291 1.94 -10.55 -25.45
N ARG A 292 1.02 -10.18 -26.35
CA ARG A 292 1.38 -9.66 -27.67
C ARG A 292 1.58 -8.15 -27.57
N VAL A 293 2.64 -7.62 -28.18
CA VAL A 293 2.79 -6.17 -28.33
C VAL A 293 1.80 -5.66 -29.36
N GLU A 294 0.92 -4.75 -28.95
CA GLU A 294 -0.10 -4.13 -29.78
C GLU A 294 -0.11 -2.61 -29.61
N ASN A 295 -0.67 -1.91 -30.61
CA ASN A 295 -0.91 -0.47 -30.56
C ASN A 295 -2.42 -0.25 -30.34
N LEU A 296 -2.81 -0.02 -29.10
CA LEU A 296 -4.20 0.27 -28.75
C LEU A 296 -4.53 1.69 -29.18
N THR A 297 -5.46 1.83 -30.12
CA THR A 297 -5.88 3.16 -30.61
C THR A 297 -6.54 3.93 -29.46
N LEU A 298 -6.03 5.13 -29.19
CA LEU A 298 -6.63 6.04 -28.23
C LEU A 298 -7.50 7.07 -28.98
N PRO A 299 -8.55 7.60 -28.34
CA PRO A 299 -9.32 8.69 -28.93
C PRO A 299 -8.39 9.86 -29.29
N ARG A 300 -8.49 10.37 -30.53
CA ARG A 300 -7.69 11.51 -31.03
C ARG A 300 -8.10 12.87 -30.45
N MET A 301 -8.53 12.88 -29.20
CA MET A 301 -8.98 14.07 -28.52
C MET A 301 -7.77 14.91 -28.08
N PRO A 302 -7.77 16.23 -28.33
CA PRO A 302 -6.70 17.10 -27.86
C PRO A 302 -6.73 17.17 -26.33
N VAL A 303 -5.63 16.81 -25.69
CA VAL A 303 -5.42 16.92 -24.25
C VAL A 303 -4.77 18.27 -23.97
N PRO A 304 -5.44 19.19 -23.25
CA PRO A 304 -4.90 20.53 -23.00
C PRO A 304 -3.63 20.46 -22.14
N PRO A 305 -2.83 21.54 -22.05
CA PRO A 305 -1.78 21.67 -21.04
C PRO A 305 -2.32 21.31 -19.65
N THR A 306 -1.51 20.60 -18.86
CA THR A 306 -1.85 20.02 -17.54
C THR A 306 -2.96 18.96 -17.53
N GLY A 307 -3.66 18.74 -18.65
CA GLY A 307 -4.68 17.71 -18.74
C GLY A 307 -4.11 16.30 -18.65
N THR A 308 -4.87 15.41 -18.01
CA THR A 308 -4.40 14.06 -17.68
C THR A 308 -5.30 12.99 -18.28
N VAL A 309 -4.72 12.09 -19.07
CA VAL A 309 -5.42 10.89 -19.55
C VAL A 309 -5.25 9.77 -18.53
N ILE A 310 -6.36 9.18 -18.13
CA ILE A 310 -6.46 8.05 -17.19
C ILE A 310 -6.81 6.80 -17.99
N ILE A 311 -5.97 5.78 -17.90
CA ILE A 311 -6.09 4.55 -18.67
C ILE A 311 -6.15 3.37 -17.70
N PRO A 312 -7.29 2.65 -17.59
CA PRO A 312 -7.35 1.41 -16.82
C PRO A 312 -6.52 0.32 -17.51
N ILE A 313 -5.61 -0.29 -16.77
CA ILE A 313 -4.65 -1.27 -17.33
C ILE A 313 -4.65 -2.64 -16.66
N ALA A 314 -5.09 -2.76 -15.41
CA ALA A 314 -5.17 -4.08 -14.75
C ALA A 314 -6.26 -4.10 -13.68
N VAL A 315 -6.88 -5.28 -13.52
CA VAL A 315 -7.70 -5.63 -12.36
C VAL A 315 -6.87 -6.52 -11.46
N VAL A 316 -6.58 -6.02 -10.26
CA VAL A 316 -5.70 -6.66 -9.28
C VAL A 316 -6.52 -7.00 -8.05
N PHE A 317 -6.29 -8.16 -7.44
CA PHE A 317 -6.80 -8.45 -6.11
C PHE A 317 -5.68 -8.29 -5.09
N GLY A 318 -5.94 -7.48 -4.07
CA GLY A 318 -5.01 -7.21 -2.98
C GLY A 318 -4.93 -8.35 -1.97
N PRO A 319 -4.08 -8.21 -0.93
CA PRO A 319 -3.97 -9.20 0.13
C PRO A 319 -5.22 -9.22 1.03
N ILE A 320 -5.61 -10.41 1.49
CA ILE A 320 -6.64 -10.59 2.54
C ILE A 320 -6.14 -10.08 3.90
N GLY A 321 -4.83 -10.26 4.14
CA GLY A 321 -4.10 -10.01 5.39
C GLY A 321 -4.02 -8.55 5.86
N GLY A 322 -4.44 -7.59 5.04
CA GLY A 322 -4.19 -6.17 5.23
C GLY A 322 -2.95 -5.66 4.50
N GLU A 323 -2.69 -4.38 4.69
CA GLU A 323 -2.00 -3.54 3.73
C GLU A 323 -0.64 -3.01 4.24
N PRO A 324 0.46 -3.79 4.13
CA PRO A 324 1.81 -3.35 4.50
C PRO A 324 2.42 -2.38 3.48
N TRP A 325 1.68 -1.37 3.04
CA TRP A 325 2.27 -0.29 2.24
C TRP A 325 3.17 0.56 3.13
N LYS A 326 4.40 0.80 2.68
CA LYS A 326 5.21 1.87 3.22
C LYS A 326 4.78 3.17 2.56
N VAL A 327 4.14 4.03 3.35
CA VAL A 327 3.63 5.32 2.87
C VAL A 327 4.67 6.42 3.10
N TYR A 328 5.02 7.14 2.03
CA TYR A 328 5.96 8.27 2.07
C TYR A 328 5.26 9.61 2.34
N GLY A 329 4.01 9.74 1.93
CA GLY A 329 3.19 10.92 2.18
C GLY A 329 1.74 10.67 1.78
N THR A 330 0.82 11.34 2.48
CA THR A 330 -0.64 11.19 2.28
C THR A 330 -1.31 12.54 2.31
N VAL A 331 -2.31 12.70 1.45
CA VAL A 331 -3.28 13.79 1.50
C VAL A 331 -4.67 13.17 1.65
N SER A 332 -5.48 13.73 2.53
CA SER A 332 -6.86 13.27 2.75
C SER A 332 -7.85 14.40 2.52
N GLN A 333 -9.02 14.07 1.98
CA GLN A 333 -10.12 15.00 1.77
C GLN A 333 -11.47 14.30 1.92
N ASP A 334 -12.47 15.03 2.40
CA ASP A 334 -13.85 14.56 2.37
C ASP A 334 -14.37 14.56 0.94
N VAL A 335 -15.04 13.46 0.55
CA VAL A 335 -15.72 13.38 -0.74
C VAL A 335 -17.23 13.44 -0.56
N GLN A 336 -17.95 13.69 -1.66
CA GLN A 336 -19.40 13.93 -1.63
C GLN A 336 -20.22 12.74 -1.08
N THR A 337 -19.66 11.54 -1.11
CA THR A 337 -20.27 10.34 -0.53
C THR A 337 -20.24 10.34 1.01
N GLY A 338 -19.48 11.25 1.63
CA GLY A 338 -19.20 11.29 3.06
C GLY A 338 -18.07 10.34 3.49
N GLU A 339 -17.42 9.67 2.54
CA GLU A 339 -16.18 8.93 2.77
C GLU A 339 -15.02 9.93 2.84
N VAL A 340 -13.96 9.56 3.56
CA VAL A 340 -12.68 10.26 3.49
C VAL A 340 -11.84 9.58 2.42
N GLN A 341 -11.46 10.32 1.38
CA GLN A 341 -10.53 9.84 0.37
C GLN A 341 -9.10 10.18 0.76
N SER A 342 -8.23 9.17 0.76
CA SER A 342 -6.79 9.35 0.92
C SER A 342 -6.08 9.11 -0.42
N THR A 343 -5.12 9.95 -0.73
CA THR A 343 -4.16 9.76 -1.83
C THR A 343 -2.77 9.70 -1.22
N ALA A 344 -2.03 8.63 -1.48
CA ALA A 344 -0.71 8.42 -0.89
C ALA A 344 0.35 8.09 -1.92
N HIS A 345 1.59 8.56 -1.70
CA HIS A 345 2.77 8.03 -2.36
C HIS A 345 3.27 6.84 -1.54
N ALA A 346 3.36 5.67 -2.16
CA ALA A 346 3.57 4.42 -1.43
C ALA A 346 4.50 3.44 -2.15
N ASP A 347 5.13 2.60 -1.34
CA ASP A 347 5.91 1.42 -1.71
C ASP A 347 5.20 0.18 -1.17
N GLY A 348 4.77 -0.67 -2.10
CA GLY A 348 4.13 -1.96 -1.87
C GLY A 348 4.90 -3.10 -2.52
N ILE A 349 6.23 -3.00 -2.69
CA ILE A 349 7.01 -4.04 -3.37
C ILE A 349 6.87 -5.42 -2.69
N ASP A 350 6.72 -5.43 -1.37
CA ASP A 350 6.55 -6.64 -0.56
C ASP A 350 5.18 -7.31 -0.77
N LEU A 351 4.22 -6.59 -1.34
CA LEU A 351 2.88 -7.10 -1.64
C LEU A 351 2.85 -7.99 -2.87
N ILE A 352 3.80 -7.85 -3.81
CA ILE A 352 3.73 -8.46 -5.14
C ILE A 352 3.42 -9.97 -5.09
N ASN A 353 3.92 -10.69 -4.07
CA ASN A 353 3.69 -12.13 -3.93
C ASN A 353 2.27 -12.51 -3.48
N GLN A 354 1.51 -11.56 -2.97
CA GLN A 354 0.15 -11.73 -2.46
C GLN A 354 -0.90 -11.15 -3.42
N LEU A 355 -0.45 -10.51 -4.50
CA LEU A 355 -1.33 -9.94 -5.53
C LEU A 355 -1.67 -11.00 -6.57
N SER A 356 -2.89 -10.92 -7.07
CA SER A 356 -3.33 -11.71 -8.23
C SER A 356 -3.99 -10.81 -9.27
N LEU A 357 -4.02 -11.29 -10.51
CA LEU A 357 -4.66 -10.68 -11.65
C LEU A 357 -5.86 -11.50 -12.07
N VAL A 358 -6.89 -10.83 -12.56
CA VAL A 358 -8.06 -11.45 -13.18
C VAL A 358 -8.41 -10.71 -14.46
N GLY A 359 -8.71 -11.45 -15.52
CA GLY A 359 -9.10 -10.91 -16.82
C GLY A 359 -7.93 -10.27 -17.59
N PRO A 360 -8.25 -9.45 -18.61
CA PRO A 360 -7.26 -8.86 -19.50
C PRO A 360 -6.41 -7.80 -18.79
N SER A 361 -5.13 -7.74 -19.11
CA SER A 361 -4.18 -6.78 -18.55
C SER A 361 -3.36 -6.13 -19.65
N LEU A 362 -3.06 -4.85 -19.48
CA LEU A 362 -2.29 -4.04 -20.40
C LEU A 362 -0.99 -3.64 -19.70
N TRP A 363 0.14 -3.84 -20.37
CA TRP A 363 1.47 -3.49 -19.88
C TRP A 363 2.07 -2.40 -20.77
N PRO A 364 1.87 -1.11 -20.43
CA PRO A 364 2.27 0.02 -21.27
C PRO A 364 3.77 0.08 -21.52
N ILE A 365 4.15 0.43 -22.74
CA ILE A 365 5.54 0.60 -23.19
C ILE A 365 5.78 2.04 -23.63
N SER A 366 4.90 2.60 -24.46
CA SER A 366 5.05 3.97 -24.95
C SER A 366 3.73 4.55 -25.46
N PHE A 367 3.58 5.87 -25.41
CA PHE A 367 2.54 6.59 -26.13
C PHE A 367 3.00 7.01 -27.52
N LEU A 368 2.16 6.79 -28.53
CA LEU A 368 2.32 7.37 -29.86
C LEU A 368 1.50 8.67 -29.92
N LEU A 369 2.16 9.76 -30.27
CA LEU A 369 1.61 11.12 -30.24
C LEU A 369 1.65 11.75 -31.64
N ASP A 370 0.57 12.43 -32.01
CA ASP A 370 0.53 13.28 -33.20
C ASP A 370 0.97 14.70 -32.80
N ARG A 371 2.17 15.09 -33.23
CA ARG A 371 2.65 16.47 -33.14
C ARG A 371 2.99 16.97 -34.55
N ALA A 372 2.13 17.84 -35.06
CA ALA A 372 2.32 18.52 -36.35
C ALA A 372 2.60 17.56 -37.52
N GLY A 373 2.00 16.35 -37.52
CA GLY A 373 2.17 15.37 -38.60
C GLY A 373 3.47 14.55 -38.55
N THR A 374 4.34 14.76 -37.55
CA THR A 374 5.46 13.85 -37.25
C THR A 374 5.06 12.99 -36.05
N GLY A 375 4.68 11.74 -36.29
CA GLY A 375 4.40 10.79 -35.22
C GLY A 375 5.64 10.60 -34.34
N ARG A 376 5.50 10.81 -33.03
CA ARG A 376 6.58 10.62 -32.04
C ARG A 376 6.14 9.65 -30.95
N ALA A 377 7.11 8.93 -30.37
CA ALA A 377 6.87 8.02 -29.27
C ALA A 377 7.45 8.58 -27.96
N GLN A 378 6.67 8.56 -26.87
CA GLN A 378 7.13 8.82 -25.51
C GLN A 378 7.13 7.49 -24.74
N GLU A 379 8.29 7.06 -24.26
CA GLU A 379 8.39 5.85 -23.44
C GLU A 379 7.72 6.03 -22.07
N ILE A 380 7.18 4.93 -21.54
CA ILE A 380 6.55 4.86 -20.22
C ILE A 380 7.38 3.88 -19.39
N HIS A 381 7.68 4.24 -18.15
CA HIS A 381 8.34 3.30 -17.24
C HIS A 381 7.41 2.11 -16.95
N GLN A 382 7.97 0.94 -16.65
CA GLN A 382 7.16 -0.22 -16.26
C GLN A 382 6.44 0.03 -14.93
N LEU A 383 5.32 -0.66 -14.72
CA LEU A 383 4.61 -0.67 -13.44
C LEU A 383 5.56 -1.16 -12.34
N ASP A 384 5.79 -0.29 -11.37
CA ASP A 384 6.70 -0.51 -10.26
C ASP A 384 5.95 -0.31 -8.95
N PHE A 385 5.69 -1.40 -8.24
CA PHE A 385 5.01 -1.35 -6.94
C PHE A 385 5.86 -0.73 -5.83
N SER A 386 7.16 -0.51 -6.03
CA SER A 386 7.98 0.22 -5.06
C SER A 386 7.81 1.74 -5.10
N ASN A 387 7.14 2.26 -6.14
CA ASN A 387 7.01 3.69 -6.36
C ASN A 387 5.75 4.03 -7.16
N LEU A 388 4.61 4.11 -6.46
CA LEU A 388 3.33 4.44 -7.08
C LEU A 388 2.45 5.30 -6.16
N TYR A 389 1.32 5.74 -6.69
CA TYR A 389 0.31 6.45 -5.91
C TYR A 389 -0.90 5.56 -5.66
N THR A 390 -1.43 5.59 -4.44
CA THR A 390 -2.67 4.88 -4.09
C THR A 390 -3.81 5.87 -3.92
N ILE A 391 -5.02 5.42 -4.24
CA ILE A 391 -6.28 6.09 -3.92
C ILE A 391 -7.09 5.12 -3.07
N ASP A 392 -7.53 5.57 -1.91
CA ASP A 392 -8.39 4.78 -1.05
C ASP A 392 -9.50 5.62 -0.42
N ARG A 393 -10.56 4.96 0.04
CA ARG A 393 -11.66 5.60 0.75
C ARG A 393 -12.06 4.77 1.94
N SER A 394 -12.24 5.44 3.07
CA SER A 394 -12.71 4.84 4.29
C SER A 394 -13.80 5.71 4.92
N TRP A 395 -14.71 5.06 5.63
CA TRP A 395 -15.65 5.75 6.48
C TRP A 395 -15.00 6.02 7.84
N GLU A 396 -15.33 7.15 8.46
CA GLU A 396 -15.03 7.33 9.89
C GLU A 396 -15.95 6.43 10.72
N SER A 397 -15.36 5.62 11.60
CA SER A 397 -16.04 4.80 12.61
C SER A 397 -15.51 5.17 14.00
N GLY A 398 -16.39 5.10 15.00
CA GLY A 398 -16.09 5.31 16.41
C GLY A 398 -16.74 4.21 17.21
N SER A 399 -16.01 3.55 18.10
CA SER A 399 -16.48 2.34 18.74
C SER A 399 -16.16 2.22 20.22
N CYS A 400 -14.92 2.48 20.67
CA CYS A 400 -14.48 2.50 22.09
C CYS A 400 -12.97 2.78 22.23
N PRO A 401 -12.51 3.31 23.38
CA PRO A 401 -11.09 3.41 23.68
C PRO A 401 -10.45 2.04 23.91
N HIS A 402 -9.18 1.92 23.54
CA HIS A 402 -8.43 0.68 23.52
C HIS A 402 -7.45 0.55 24.70
N LEU A 403 -7.29 -0.66 25.23
CA LEU A 403 -6.31 -0.98 26.26
C LEU A 403 -5.19 -1.88 25.72
N PHE A 404 -3.95 -1.48 25.98
CA PHE A 404 -2.74 -2.25 25.67
C PHE A 404 -1.93 -2.54 26.94
N LEU A 405 -1.24 -3.68 26.95
CA LEU A 405 -0.33 -4.10 28.01
C LEU A 405 1.12 -3.94 27.55
N GLU A 406 1.91 -3.15 28.28
CA GLU A 406 3.35 -3.02 28.04
C GLU A 406 4.10 -4.11 28.82
N HIS A 407 4.75 -5.03 28.09
CA HIS A 407 5.50 -6.13 28.69
C HIS A 407 6.80 -5.65 29.37
N SER A 408 7.13 -6.24 30.50
CA SER A 408 8.29 -5.84 31.31
C SER A 408 9.63 -6.32 30.74
N LEU A 409 9.64 -7.37 29.91
CA LEU A 409 10.85 -8.02 29.41
C LEU A 409 11.42 -7.35 28.17
N ASP A 410 10.56 -7.04 27.20
CA ASP A 410 10.93 -6.54 25.88
C ASP A 410 10.30 -5.17 25.57
N SER A 411 9.46 -4.64 26.46
CA SER A 411 8.65 -3.43 26.22
C SER A 411 7.74 -3.53 25.00
N SER A 412 7.44 -4.75 24.53
CA SER A 412 6.43 -4.96 23.49
C SER A 412 5.05 -4.60 24.04
N LEU A 413 4.18 -4.12 23.15
CA LEU A 413 2.76 -3.95 23.46
C LEU A 413 2.00 -5.22 23.10
N ARG A 414 1.03 -5.58 23.91
CA ARG A 414 0.00 -6.58 23.59
C ARG A 414 -1.38 -5.95 23.72
N TYR A 415 -2.26 -6.23 22.77
CA TYR A 415 -3.62 -5.74 22.82
C TYR A 415 -4.42 -6.52 23.88
N TRP A 416 -5.10 -5.82 24.78
CA TRP A 416 -5.98 -6.43 25.78
C TRP A 416 -7.42 -6.50 25.28
N GLY A 417 -7.94 -5.37 24.80
CA GLY A 417 -9.34 -5.22 24.43
C GLY A 417 -9.79 -3.77 24.53
N GLU A 418 -11.08 -3.57 24.27
CA GLU A 418 -11.77 -2.29 24.42
C GLU A 418 -12.17 -2.06 25.88
N LEU A 419 -12.35 -0.80 26.24
CA LEU A 419 -12.86 -0.38 27.54
C LEU A 419 -14.18 0.35 27.36
N TRP A 420 -15.10 0.13 28.30
CA TRP A 420 -16.41 0.76 28.33
C TRP A 420 -17.25 0.43 27.08
N ALA A 421 -17.15 -0.80 26.57
CA ALA A 421 -17.82 -1.28 25.34
C ALA A 421 -19.30 -1.65 25.47
N GLY A 422 -19.93 -1.37 26.61
CA GLY A 422 -21.35 -1.64 26.84
C GLY A 422 -22.28 -0.71 26.06
N ALA A 423 -22.08 0.61 26.18
CA ALA A 423 -22.84 1.64 25.46
C ALA A 423 -22.07 2.98 25.39
N PRO A 424 -22.22 3.75 24.28
CA PRO A 424 -21.70 5.11 24.21
C PRO A 424 -22.45 6.03 25.18
N ASP A 425 -21.82 7.14 25.56
CA ASP A 425 -22.39 8.16 26.45
C ASP A 425 -22.73 7.65 27.88
N GLU A 426 -22.42 6.38 28.22
CA GLU A 426 -22.73 5.76 29.52
C GLU A 426 -21.49 5.35 30.31
N SER A 427 -21.42 5.78 31.59
CA SER A 427 -20.32 5.43 32.49
C SER A 427 -20.32 3.94 32.83
N GLN A 428 -19.17 3.31 32.61
CA GLN A 428 -18.96 1.88 32.83
C GLN A 428 -17.70 1.62 33.67
N VAL A 429 -17.56 0.38 34.12
CA VAL A 429 -16.47 -0.05 34.98
C VAL A 429 -15.85 -1.34 34.43
N ASP A 430 -14.57 -1.26 34.09
CA ASP A 430 -13.76 -2.41 33.73
C ASP A 430 -12.76 -2.72 34.84
N THR A 431 -12.56 -4.01 35.11
CA THR A 431 -11.59 -4.48 36.09
C THR A 431 -10.65 -5.49 35.46
N LEU A 432 -9.37 -5.30 35.71
CA LEU A 432 -8.28 -6.10 35.20
C LEU A 432 -7.44 -6.58 36.38
N GLN A 433 -7.05 -7.85 36.36
CA GLN A 433 -5.93 -8.33 37.16
C GLN A 433 -4.69 -8.38 36.28
N VAL A 434 -3.64 -7.64 36.67
CA VAL A 434 -2.47 -7.44 35.82
C VAL A 434 -1.73 -8.76 35.62
N PRO A 435 -1.58 -9.25 34.37
CA PRO A 435 -0.91 -10.50 34.07
C PRO A 435 0.58 -10.50 34.45
N HIS A 436 1.19 -11.70 34.44
CA HIS A 436 2.63 -11.82 34.62
C HIS A 436 3.40 -11.06 33.53
N ALA A 437 4.54 -10.47 33.90
CA ALA A 437 5.41 -9.72 33.01
C ALA A 437 4.80 -8.47 32.34
N VAL A 438 3.86 -7.78 32.99
CA VAL A 438 3.33 -6.47 32.57
C VAL A 438 3.82 -5.37 33.51
N LYS A 439 4.31 -4.25 32.96
CA LYS A 439 4.82 -3.09 33.72
C LYS A 439 3.97 -1.82 33.58
N ALA A 440 3.14 -1.74 32.55
CA ALA A 440 2.23 -0.62 32.34
C ALA A 440 1.01 -1.02 31.51
N LEU A 441 -0.06 -0.25 31.69
CA LEU A 441 -1.26 -0.26 30.86
C LEU A 441 -1.29 1.03 30.06
N LEU A 442 -1.64 0.95 28.78
CA LEU A 442 -1.80 2.10 27.89
C LEU A 442 -3.27 2.12 27.47
N LEU A 443 -4.01 3.10 27.98
CA LEU A 443 -5.38 3.38 27.58
C LEU A 443 -5.32 4.46 26.49
N THR A 444 -5.72 4.12 25.27
CA THR A 444 -5.50 4.93 24.08
C THR A 444 -6.80 5.14 23.32
N GLU A 445 -7.06 6.38 22.94
CA GLU A 445 -8.14 6.70 21.99
C GLU A 445 -7.57 6.66 20.57
N LEU A 446 -8.07 5.79 19.71
CA LEU A 446 -7.57 5.62 18.32
C LEU A 446 -8.58 6.05 17.26
N GLU A 447 -9.85 6.13 17.63
CA GLU A 447 -10.97 6.31 16.71
C GLU A 447 -11.50 7.74 16.74
N SER A 448 -12.48 8.03 15.87
CA SER A 448 -13.10 9.37 15.80
C SER A 448 -14.12 9.56 16.93
N GLU A 449 -13.62 9.58 18.16
CA GLU A 449 -14.40 9.76 19.39
C GLU A 449 -13.58 10.43 20.51
N VAL A 450 -14.26 10.72 21.62
CA VAL A 450 -13.65 11.29 22.82
C VAL A 450 -13.88 10.36 24.01
N ALA A 451 -12.81 9.89 24.64
CA ALA A 451 -12.87 9.05 25.82
C ALA A 451 -12.74 9.87 27.11
N TYR A 452 -13.65 9.63 28.05
CA TYR A 452 -13.73 10.29 29.34
C TYR A 452 -13.36 9.30 30.46
N VAL A 453 -12.13 9.39 30.94
CA VAL A 453 -11.63 8.60 32.07
C VAL A 453 -12.05 9.28 33.38
N VAL A 454 -13.12 8.79 33.99
CA VAL A 454 -13.65 9.30 35.26
C VAL A 454 -12.68 9.01 36.40
N GLU A 455 -12.24 7.76 36.56
CA GLU A 455 -11.30 7.37 37.61
C GLU A 455 -10.51 6.10 37.23
N VAL A 456 -9.22 6.08 37.58
CA VAL A 456 -8.39 4.86 37.55
C VAL A 456 -7.90 4.55 38.96
N ARG A 457 -8.13 3.32 39.43
CA ARG A 457 -7.59 2.82 40.69
C ARG A 457 -6.69 1.62 40.49
N VAL A 458 -5.59 1.59 41.23
CA VAL A 458 -4.68 0.43 41.32
C VAL A 458 -4.66 -0.02 42.78
N ASN A 459 -5.02 -1.27 43.05
CA ASN A 459 -5.15 -1.83 44.40
C ASN A 459 -6.01 -0.97 45.35
N GLY A 460 -7.07 -0.35 44.80
CA GLY A 460 -7.99 0.53 45.52
C GLY A 460 -7.55 2.00 45.64
N VAL A 461 -6.28 2.31 45.32
CA VAL A 461 -5.74 3.68 45.36
C VAL A 461 -6.02 4.40 44.04
N ALA A 462 -6.64 5.58 44.10
CA ALA A 462 -6.90 6.40 42.92
C ALA A 462 -5.60 7.00 42.37
N ILE A 463 -5.28 6.70 41.11
CA ILE A 463 -4.06 7.15 40.42
C ILE A 463 -4.34 8.37 39.54
N THR A 464 -5.50 8.43 38.90
CA THR A 464 -5.94 9.58 38.12
C THR A 464 -7.46 9.70 38.10
N ARG A 465 -7.95 10.91 37.86
CA ARG A 465 -9.38 11.25 37.75
C ARG A 465 -9.59 12.29 36.66
N ASN A 466 -10.80 12.30 36.09
CA ASN A 466 -11.28 13.30 35.15
C ASN A 466 -10.30 13.59 34.01
N ARG A 467 -9.81 12.56 33.34
CA ARG A 467 -9.02 12.72 32.11
C ARG A 467 -9.93 12.63 30.91
N VAL A 468 -9.64 13.43 29.91
CA VAL A 468 -10.25 13.38 28.59
C VAL A 468 -9.13 12.98 27.65
N LEU A 469 -9.39 12.00 26.79
CA LEU A 469 -8.50 11.60 25.72
C LEU A 469 -9.18 11.86 24.40
N HIS A 470 -8.47 12.57 23.53
CA HIS A 470 -8.82 12.76 22.14
C HIS A 470 -8.08 11.72 21.28
N ARG A 471 -8.54 11.55 20.04
CA ARG A 471 -7.92 10.67 19.04
C ARG A 471 -6.39 10.82 18.98
N GLY A 472 -5.69 9.71 19.14
CA GLY A 472 -4.23 9.59 19.17
C GLY A 472 -3.60 9.79 20.54
N GLU A 473 -4.35 10.18 21.58
CA GLU A 473 -3.83 10.38 22.92
C GLU A 473 -3.82 9.08 23.75
N THR A 474 -2.79 8.93 24.58
CA THR A 474 -2.61 7.75 25.43
C THR A 474 -2.41 8.15 26.89
N LEU A 475 -3.19 7.54 27.78
CA LEU A 475 -2.97 7.52 29.21
C LEU A 475 -2.16 6.28 29.62
N ARG A 476 -0.94 6.47 30.09
CA ARG A 476 -0.07 5.39 30.58
C ARG A 476 -0.17 5.23 32.10
N ILE A 477 -0.54 4.04 32.56
CA ILE A 477 -0.71 3.68 33.97
C ILE A 477 0.37 2.67 34.35
N SER A 478 1.23 2.99 35.31
CA SER A 478 2.27 2.06 35.78
C SER A 478 1.68 1.03 36.74
N VAL A 479 1.99 -0.25 36.53
CA VAL A 479 1.42 -1.38 37.28
C VAL A 479 2.46 -2.46 37.55
N ARG A 480 2.17 -3.37 38.47
CA ARG A 480 2.95 -4.58 38.76
C ARG A 480 2.11 -5.85 38.53
N PRO A 481 2.75 -6.98 38.21
CA PRO A 481 2.04 -8.27 38.14
C PRO A 481 1.21 -8.53 39.40
N GLY A 482 -0.05 -8.92 39.21
CA GLY A 482 -1.01 -9.18 40.28
C GLY A 482 -1.77 -7.95 40.79
N ASP A 483 -1.40 -6.72 40.39
CA ASP A 483 -2.17 -5.52 40.73
C ASP A 483 -3.61 -5.65 40.22
N ARG A 484 -4.58 -5.21 41.03
CA ARG A 484 -5.97 -5.10 40.64
C ARG A 484 -6.24 -3.68 40.17
N VAL A 485 -6.53 -3.53 38.89
CA VAL A 485 -6.82 -2.24 38.27
C VAL A 485 -8.31 -2.12 38.00
N ARG A 486 -8.90 -1.00 38.41
CA ARG A 486 -10.29 -0.63 38.13
C ARG A 486 -10.31 0.66 37.32
N LEU A 487 -10.93 0.62 36.16
CA LEU A 487 -11.04 1.70 35.20
C LEU A 487 -12.50 2.11 35.11
N THR A 488 -12.81 3.38 35.31
CA THR A 488 -14.17 3.91 35.23
C THR A 488 -14.19 5.08 34.25
N GLY A 489 -15.12 5.05 33.31
CA GLY A 489 -15.20 6.02 32.23
C GLY A 489 -16.29 5.69 31.22
N TYR A 490 -16.31 6.47 30.15
CA TYR A 490 -17.21 6.32 29.01
C TYR A 490 -16.59 6.96 27.78
N TYR A 491 -17.23 6.82 26.62
CA TYR A 491 -16.78 7.41 25.37
C TYR A 491 -17.95 8.08 24.64
N VAL A 492 -17.63 9.05 23.79
CA VAL A 492 -18.59 9.85 23.03
C VAL A 492 -18.15 9.91 21.57
N PRO A 493 -18.82 9.17 20.66
CA PRO A 493 -18.52 9.21 19.24
C PRO A 493 -18.82 10.59 18.63
N HIS A 494 -17.97 11.04 17.70
CA HIS A 494 -18.26 12.23 16.91
C HIS A 494 -19.52 12.04 16.06
N ALA A 495 -20.22 13.13 15.73
CA ALA A 495 -21.50 13.08 15.03
C ALA A 495 -21.43 12.36 13.66
N SER A 496 -20.29 12.43 12.97
CA SER A 496 -20.03 11.69 11.72
C SER A 496 -19.90 10.18 11.92
N ALA A 497 -19.44 9.75 13.10
CA ALA A 497 -19.20 8.35 13.46
C ALA A 497 -20.42 7.67 14.12
N ARG A 498 -21.33 8.42 14.76
CA ARG A 498 -22.48 7.89 15.52
C ARG A 498 -23.42 6.96 14.73
N ASN A 499 -23.50 7.13 13.41
CA ASN A 499 -24.41 6.35 12.56
C ASN A 499 -23.76 5.12 11.92
N ARG A 500 -22.50 4.82 12.24
CA ARG A 500 -21.80 3.65 11.70
C ARG A 500 -21.41 2.71 12.80
N GLY A 501 -21.75 1.44 12.59
CA GLY A 501 -21.32 0.37 13.48
C GLY A 501 -19.79 0.25 13.47
N PRO A 502 -19.24 -0.42 14.50
CA PRO A 502 -17.82 -0.77 14.54
C PRO A 502 -17.42 -1.54 13.28
N ASP A 503 -16.40 -1.07 12.56
CA ASP A 503 -15.73 -1.87 11.52
C ASP A 503 -14.55 -2.61 12.18
N PRO A 504 -14.69 -3.91 12.51
CA PRO A 504 -13.68 -4.67 13.23
C PRO A 504 -12.34 -4.75 12.48
N TRP A 505 -12.35 -4.57 11.16
CA TRP A 505 -11.13 -4.60 10.37
C TRP A 505 -10.38 -3.27 10.42
N TRP A 506 -11.11 -2.15 10.29
CA TRP A 506 -10.56 -0.81 10.55
C TRP A 506 -9.97 -0.71 11.97
N LYS A 507 -10.69 -1.22 12.98
CA LYS A 507 -10.17 -1.32 14.35
C LYS A 507 -8.86 -2.11 14.41
N ASN A 508 -8.83 -3.27 13.77
CA ASN A 508 -7.65 -4.11 13.74
C ASN A 508 -6.44 -3.41 13.09
N GLU A 509 -6.65 -2.64 12.01
CA GLU A 509 -5.61 -1.80 11.41
C GLU A 509 -5.12 -0.72 12.37
N LEU A 510 -6.02 0.01 13.04
CA LEU A 510 -5.64 1.03 14.02
C LEU A 510 -4.81 0.46 15.17
N VAL A 511 -5.25 -0.67 15.74
CA VAL A 511 -4.56 -1.39 16.81
C VAL A 511 -3.18 -1.86 16.36
N ALA A 512 -3.09 -2.49 15.17
CA ALA A 512 -1.83 -2.96 14.62
C ALA A 512 -0.84 -1.80 14.34
N ALA A 513 -1.32 -0.71 13.72
CA ALA A 513 -0.52 0.47 13.43
C ALA A 513 0.02 1.12 14.71
N PHE A 514 -0.82 1.25 15.75
CA PHE A 514 -0.38 1.75 17.06
C PHE A 514 0.72 0.87 17.67
N MET A 515 0.55 -0.45 17.68
CA MET A 515 1.54 -1.40 18.20
C MET A 515 2.87 -1.36 17.42
N GLN A 516 2.82 -1.24 16.09
CA GLN A 516 4.01 -1.11 15.24
C GLN A 516 4.73 0.23 15.46
N SER A 517 3.98 1.33 15.61
CA SER A 517 4.56 2.64 15.90
C SER A 517 5.24 2.67 17.27
N ALA A 518 4.65 2.03 18.29
CA ALA A 518 5.22 1.99 19.63
C ALA A 518 6.50 1.15 19.72
N THR A 519 6.64 0.12 18.87
CA THR A 519 7.83 -0.76 18.83
C THR A 519 8.96 -0.18 17.97
N SER A 520 8.65 0.55 16.90
CA SER A 520 9.64 1.18 16.01
C SER A 520 10.21 2.50 16.56
N ASN A 521 9.48 3.17 17.46
CA ASN A 521 9.81 4.53 17.87
C ASN A 521 10.51 4.57 19.25
N THR A 522 11.83 4.40 19.24
CA THR A 522 12.70 4.83 20.36
C THR A 522 12.61 6.35 20.62
N ALA A 523 11.95 7.11 19.74
CA ALA A 523 11.75 8.56 19.88
C ALA A 523 10.41 8.96 20.56
N CYS A 524 9.43 8.07 20.75
CA CYS A 524 8.16 8.39 21.41
C CYS A 524 8.25 8.38 22.96
N ARG A 525 9.45 8.65 23.53
CA ARG A 525 9.65 8.82 24.98
C ARG A 525 9.51 10.27 25.44
N ARG A 526 9.17 11.21 24.56
CA ARG A 526 9.03 12.64 24.88
C ARG A 526 7.60 13.16 24.70
N SER A 527 6.62 12.50 25.31
CA SER A 527 5.32 13.11 25.67
C SER A 527 4.68 12.45 26.89
N ALA A 528 5.41 11.62 27.64
CA ALA A 528 4.94 11.12 28.92
C ALA A 528 5.10 12.24 29.97
N MET A 529 4.01 12.94 30.27
CA MET A 529 3.94 13.82 31.43
C MET A 529 4.04 12.93 32.68
N ALA A 530 5.27 12.65 33.12
CA ALA A 530 5.55 11.92 34.33
C ALA A 530 5.15 12.79 35.53
N LEU A 531 3.97 12.55 36.08
CA LEU A 531 3.62 12.99 37.43
C LEU A 531 4.55 12.27 38.41
N ARG A 532 5.66 12.93 38.76
CA ARG A 532 6.52 12.53 39.87
C ARG A 532 5.77 12.83 41.17
N PHE A 533 5.59 11.80 41.98
CA PHE A 533 5.21 11.94 43.38
C PHE A 533 6.27 12.74 44.14
N ALA A 534 5.81 13.68 44.98
CA ALA A 534 6.56 14.27 46.07
C ALA A 534 5.65 14.22 47.32
N PRO A 535 6.24 14.18 48.52
CA PRO A 535 6.01 13.16 49.55
C PRO A 535 4.62 13.13 50.20
#